data_AF-A0A814AVR4-F1
#
_entry.id   AF-A0A814AVR4-F1
#
_cell.length_a   1.000
_cell.length_b   1.000
_cell.length_c   1.000
_cell.angle_alpha   90.00
_cell.angle_beta   90.00
_cell.angle_gamma   90.00
#
_symmetry.space_group_name_H-M   'P 1'
#
loop_
_entity.id
_entity.type
_entity.pdbx_description
1 polymer ?
#
loop_
_entity_poly.entity_id
_entity_poly.type
_entity_poly.pdbx_seq_one_letter_code
_entity_poly.pdbx_strand_id
1 'polypeptide(L)'
;MDEPINSERNPKFLGVILDPGLRLHKYAENLRQRSVKRLNMLRSIGGLKWGVSPATKIVTYKSLIRSLIDYAPFAPLIMYEADKQILERIQLKALRYSYNLPQNSKAKEFYDKAEIENFL
;
A
#
# COMPACT_ATOMS: atom_id res chain seq x y z
N MET A 1 -2.63 24.10 -38.03
CA MET A 1 -1.35 24.29 -37.33
C MET A 1 -1.36 23.32 -36.18
N ASP A 2 -0.43 22.37 -36.13
CA ASP A 2 -0.33 21.45 -35.01
C ASP A 2 0.36 22.17 -33.85
N GLU A 3 -0.37 22.40 -32.77
CA GLU A 3 0.24 22.90 -31.53
C GLU A 3 1.15 21.80 -30.94
N PRO A 4 2.35 22.15 -30.44
CA PRO A 4 3.25 21.17 -29.85
C PRO A 4 2.62 20.57 -28.59
N ILE A 5 2.49 19.24 -28.57
CA ILE A 5 1.96 18.50 -27.42
C ILE A 5 2.92 18.68 -26.24
N ASN A 6 2.41 19.20 -25.12
CA ASN A 6 3.19 19.37 -23.91
C ASN A 6 3.66 18.00 -23.38
N SER A 7 4.98 17.77 -23.36
CA SER A 7 5.56 16.52 -22.88
C SER A 7 5.78 16.58 -21.36
N GLU A 8 4.87 15.97 -20.59
CA GLU A 8 5.09 15.72 -19.16
C GLU A 8 5.95 14.46 -18.99
N ARG A 9 7.04 14.56 -18.22
CA ARG A 9 7.98 13.45 -18.00
C ARG A 9 7.35 12.33 -17.15
N ASN A 10 6.41 12.66 -16.27
CA ASN A 10 5.74 11.68 -15.40
C ASN A 10 4.22 11.84 -15.47
N PRO A 11 3.62 11.52 -16.63
CA PRO A 11 2.20 11.74 -16.83
C PRO A 11 1.40 10.82 -15.90
N LYS A 12 0.31 11.35 -15.36
CA LYS A 12 -0.64 10.56 -14.58
C LYS A 12 -1.75 10.06 -15.50
N PHE A 13 -1.84 8.74 -15.65
CA PHE A 13 -2.85 8.09 -16.47
C PHE A 13 -3.63 7.09 -15.62
N LEU A 14 -4.96 7.21 -15.59
CA LEU A 14 -5.85 6.36 -14.78
C LEU A 14 -5.36 6.21 -13.33
N GLY A 15 -4.96 7.30 -12.69
CA GLY A 15 -4.48 7.26 -11.30
C GLY A 15 -3.03 6.79 -11.11
N VAL A 16 -2.40 6.19 -12.12
CA VAL A 16 -1.01 5.69 -12.08
C VAL A 16 -0.06 6.73 -12.64
N ILE A 17 1.08 6.95 -11.99
CA ILE A 17 2.12 7.87 -12.46
C ILE A 17 3.13 7.06 -13.26
N LEU A 18 3.18 7.30 -14.56
CA LEU A 18 4.16 6.67 -15.43
C LEU A 18 5.50 7.41 -15.31
N ASP A 19 6.60 6.70 -15.54
CA ASP A 19 7.92 7.29 -15.70
C ASP A 19 8.56 6.75 -16.99
N PRO A 20 9.56 7.45 -17.56
CA PRO A 20 10.11 7.08 -18.87
C PRO A 20 10.68 5.66 -18.96
N GLY A 21 11.04 5.06 -17.81
CA GLY A 21 11.54 3.69 -17.73
C GLY A 21 10.47 2.66 -17.36
N LEU A 22 9.20 3.07 -17.19
CA LEU A 22 8.09 2.24 -16.71
C LEU A 22 8.41 1.46 -15.42
N ARG A 23 9.25 2.03 -14.55
CA ARG A 23 9.66 1.44 -13.26
C ARG A 23 8.72 1.79 -12.12
N LEU A 24 7.75 2.67 -12.38
CA LEU A 24 6.71 3.14 -11.48
C LEU A 24 7.23 3.73 -10.15
N HIS A 25 8.42 4.30 -10.13
CA HIS A 25 9.04 4.78 -8.89
C HIS A 25 8.24 5.93 -8.26
N LYS A 26 7.84 6.93 -9.07
CA LYS A 26 7.01 8.03 -8.57
C LYS A 26 5.62 7.58 -8.14
N TYR A 27 5.07 6.57 -8.80
CA TYR A 27 3.82 5.95 -8.40
C TYR A 27 3.96 5.22 -7.06
N ALA A 28 5.01 4.42 -6.87
CA ALA A 28 5.31 3.74 -5.61
C ALA A 28 5.53 4.74 -4.46
N GLU A 29 6.25 5.82 -4.70
CA GLU A 29 6.43 6.89 -3.71
C GLU A 29 5.10 7.55 -3.33
N ASN A 30 4.23 7.82 -4.31
CA ASN A 30 2.89 8.32 -4.05
C ASN A 30 2.06 7.34 -3.20
N LEU A 31 2.10 6.04 -3.53
CA LEU A 31 1.44 4.98 -2.77
C LEU A 31 1.99 4.90 -1.34
N ARG A 32 3.32 4.96 -1.17
CA ARG A 32 4.00 4.97 0.13
C ARG A 32 3.47 6.08 1.01
N GLN A 33 3.48 7.33 0.52
CA GLN A 33 3.03 8.49 1.28
C GLN A 33 1.55 8.39 1.68
N ARG A 34 0.69 7.98 0.75
CA ARG A 34 -0.75 7.80 0.99
C ARG A 34 -1.04 6.67 1.98
N SER A 35 -0.27 5.60 1.91
CA SER A 35 -0.42 4.41 2.75
C SER A 35 0.10 4.66 4.16
N VAL A 36 1.22 5.36 4.34
CA VAL A 36 1.74 5.73 5.67
C VAL A 36 0.74 6.61 6.44
N LYS A 37 0.10 7.57 5.79
CA LYS A 37 -0.95 8.40 6.43
C LYS A 37 -2.10 7.53 6.96
N ARG A 38 -2.56 6.57 6.16
CA ARG A 38 -3.65 5.65 6.53
C ARG A 38 -3.22 4.59 7.55
N LEU A 39 -1.96 4.17 7.52
CA LEU A 39 -1.37 3.30 8.53
C LEU A 39 -1.40 3.97 9.91
N ASN A 40 -1.10 5.27 9.98
CA ASN A 40 -1.20 6.02 11.23
C ASN A 40 -2.65 6.14 11.72
N MET A 41 -3.63 6.28 10.81
CA MET A 41 -5.06 6.22 11.15
C MET A 41 -5.44 4.85 11.73
N LEU A 42 -5.04 3.75 11.08
CA LEU A 42 -5.25 2.38 11.56
C LEU A 42 -4.63 2.18 12.96
N ARG A 43 -3.41 2.68 13.18
CA ARG A 43 -2.74 2.64 14.50
C ARG A 43 -3.53 3.40 15.56
N SER A 44 -4.04 4.59 15.22
CA SER A 44 -4.83 5.42 16.14
C SER A 44 -6.13 4.74 16.53
N ILE A 45 -6.86 4.17 15.57
CA ILE A 45 -8.09 3.38 15.82
C ILE A 45 -7.78 2.18 16.73
N GLY A 46 -6.66 1.50 16.49
CA GLY A 46 -6.25 0.35 17.28
C GLY A 46 -5.87 0.64 18.73
N GLY A 47 -5.59 1.90 19.09
CA GLY A 47 -5.24 2.35 20.43
C GLY A 47 -6.40 2.94 21.24
N LEU A 48 -7.62 2.98 20.68
CA LEU A 48 -8.81 3.43 21.40
C LEU A 48 -9.16 2.44 22.53
N LYS A 49 -9.47 2.97 23.72
CA LYS A 49 -9.74 2.17 24.93
C LYS A 49 -11.00 1.30 24.82
N TRP A 50 -11.92 1.63 23.92
CA TRP A 50 -13.11 0.84 23.65
C TRP A 50 -12.78 -0.18 22.54
N GLY A 51 -12.59 -1.44 22.96
CA GLY A 51 -12.00 -2.53 22.19
C GLY A 51 -12.49 -2.70 20.75
N VAL A 52 -11.74 -2.15 19.79
CA VAL A 52 -11.92 -2.45 18.37
C VAL A 52 -11.50 -3.89 18.10
N SER A 53 -12.44 -4.71 17.61
CA SER A 53 -12.18 -6.12 17.31
C SER A 53 -11.07 -6.28 16.27
N PRO A 54 -10.25 -7.36 16.34
CA PRO A 54 -9.26 -7.65 15.30
C PRO A 54 -9.86 -7.73 13.90
N ALA A 55 -11.07 -8.27 13.76
CA ALA A 55 -11.79 -8.34 12.48
C ALA A 55 -12.06 -6.93 11.92
N THR A 56 -12.52 -6.00 12.74
CA THR A 56 -12.73 -4.61 12.34
C THR A 56 -11.42 -3.94 11.90
N LYS A 57 -10.31 -4.20 12.60
CA LYS A 57 -9.00 -3.67 12.20
C LYS A 57 -8.55 -4.22 10.84
N ILE A 58 -8.78 -5.51 10.57
CA ILE A 58 -8.49 -6.12 9.27
C ILE A 58 -9.35 -5.51 8.16
N VAL A 59 -10.65 -5.34 8.39
CA VAL A 59 -11.54 -4.67 7.41
C VAL A 59 -11.07 -3.23 7.15
N THR A 60 -10.65 -2.52 8.21
CA THR A 60 -10.11 -1.16 8.11
C THR A 60 -8.79 -1.14 7.33
N TYR A 61 -7.90 -2.11 7.59
CA TYR A 61 -6.67 -2.29 6.83
C TYR A 61 -6.97 -2.52 5.33
N LYS A 62 -7.87 -3.46 5.02
CA LYS A 62 -8.25 -3.78 3.64
C LYS A 62 -8.82 -2.55 2.91
N SER A 63 -9.76 -1.86 3.54
CA SER A 63 -10.45 -0.70 2.95
C SER A 63 -9.56 0.53 2.76
N LEU A 64 -8.62 0.79 3.68
CA LEU A 64 -7.80 2.01 3.64
C LEU A 64 -6.47 1.80 2.91
N ILE A 65 -5.75 0.71 3.20
CA ILE A 65 -4.36 0.55 2.75
C ILE A 65 -4.29 -0.43 1.60
N ARG A 66 -4.89 -1.62 1.74
CA ARG A 66 -4.82 -2.66 0.72
C ARG A 66 -5.45 -2.21 -0.60
N SER A 67 -6.62 -1.57 -0.52
CA SER A 67 -7.32 -0.98 -1.67
C SER A 67 -6.47 0.01 -2.49
N LEU A 68 -5.52 0.72 -1.86
CA LEU A 68 -4.61 1.62 -2.57
C LEU A 68 -3.55 0.85 -3.36
N ILE A 69 -3.02 -0.21 -2.77
CA ILE A 69 -1.94 -1.00 -3.36
C ILE A 69 -2.49 -1.85 -4.52
N ASP A 70 -3.67 -2.46 -4.32
CA ASP A 70 -4.31 -3.34 -5.29
C ASP A 70 -4.97 -2.61 -6.47
N TYR A 71 -5.07 -1.27 -6.41
CA TYR A 71 -5.69 -0.47 -7.46
C TYR A 71 -5.10 -0.72 -8.85
N ALA A 72 -3.77 -0.92 -8.92
CA ALA A 72 -3.06 -1.22 -10.15
C ALA A 72 -2.38 -2.60 -10.02
N PRO A 73 -3.10 -3.71 -10.29
CA PRO A 73 -2.59 -5.06 -10.04
C PRO A 73 -1.39 -5.43 -10.92
N PHE A 74 -1.19 -4.72 -12.04
CA PHE A 74 -0.01 -4.87 -12.89
C PHE A 74 1.25 -4.20 -12.32
N ALA A 75 1.10 -3.25 -11.38
CA ALA A 75 2.22 -2.44 -10.92
C ALA A 75 3.35 -3.27 -10.27
N PRO A 76 3.08 -4.27 -9.42
CA PRO A 76 4.12 -5.15 -8.88
C PRO A 76 4.91 -5.94 -9.94
N LEU A 77 4.38 -6.13 -11.14
CA LEU A 77 5.07 -6.86 -12.21
C LEU A 77 6.22 -6.07 -12.83
N ILE A 78 6.12 -4.73 -12.83
CA ILE A 78 7.08 -3.83 -13.49
C ILE A 78 7.81 -2.88 -12.54
N MET A 79 7.28 -2.70 -11.32
CA MET A 79 7.86 -1.83 -10.30
C MET A 79 9.25 -2.30 -9.86
N TYR A 80 10.10 -1.34 -9.49
CA TYR A 80 11.42 -1.65 -8.93
C TYR A 80 11.32 -2.44 -7.61
N GLU A 81 12.21 -3.41 -7.42
CA GLU A 81 12.13 -4.35 -6.30
C GLU A 81 12.24 -3.66 -4.92
N ALA A 82 13.08 -2.62 -4.80
CA ALA A 82 13.19 -1.86 -3.56
C ALA A 82 11.87 -1.14 -3.20
N ASP A 83 11.11 -0.72 -4.20
CA ASP A 83 9.82 -0.06 -3.99
C ASP A 83 8.75 -1.07 -3.56
N LYS A 84 8.75 -2.29 -4.13
CA LYS A 84 7.87 -3.39 -3.67
C LYS A 84 8.12 -3.72 -2.20
N GLN A 85 9.39 -3.85 -1.80
CA GLN A 85 9.77 -4.11 -0.41
C GLN A 85 9.30 -3.00 0.55
N ILE A 86 9.31 -1.74 0.10
CA ILE A 86 8.79 -0.62 0.90
C ILE A 86 7.28 -0.76 1.10
N LEU A 87 6.53 -1.07 0.04
CA LEU A 87 5.08 -1.27 0.11
C LEU A 87 4.73 -2.52 0.94
N GLU A 88 5.48 -3.61 0.81
CA GLU A 88 5.32 -4.82 1.62
C GLU A 88 5.55 -4.50 3.11
N ARG A 89 6.59 -3.75 3.45
CA ARG A 89 6.84 -3.31 4.84
C ARG A 89 5.67 -2.52 5.43
N ILE A 90 4.96 -1.74 4.62
CA ILE A 90 3.75 -1.03 5.06
C ILE A 90 2.61 -2.01 5.33
N GLN A 91 2.36 -2.96 4.42
CA GLN A 91 1.34 -4.00 4.60
C GLN A 91 1.63 -4.86 5.84
N LEU A 92 2.88 -5.28 6.04
CA LEU A 92 3.29 -6.04 7.21
C LEU A 92 3.14 -5.23 8.52
N LYS A 93 3.34 -3.90 8.51
CA LYS A 93 3.03 -3.06 9.68
C LYS A 93 1.53 -2.98 9.94
N ALA A 94 0.72 -2.86 8.89
CA ALA A 94 -0.74 -2.83 9.01
C ALA A 94 -1.30 -4.14 9.57
N LEU A 95 -0.77 -5.29 9.12
CA LEU A 95 -1.09 -6.61 9.69
C LEU A 95 -0.76 -6.68 11.17
N ARG A 96 0.44 -6.22 11.57
CA ARG A 96 0.83 -6.18 13.00
C ARG A 96 -0.13 -5.34 13.82
N TYR A 97 -0.54 -4.17 13.34
CA TYR A 97 -1.53 -3.35 14.04
C TYR A 97 -2.90 -3.99 14.10
N SER A 98 -3.29 -4.74 13.07
CA SER A 98 -4.60 -5.38 13.00
C SER A 98 -4.71 -6.59 13.93
N TYR A 99 -3.63 -7.35 14.06
CA TYR A 99 -3.56 -8.53 14.93
C TYR A 99 -2.89 -8.27 16.28
N ASN A 100 -2.54 -7.01 16.60
CA ASN A 100 -1.79 -6.62 17.79
C ASN A 100 -0.48 -7.43 17.99
N LEU A 101 0.23 -7.73 16.90
CA LEU A 101 1.44 -8.53 16.93
C LEU A 101 2.66 -7.69 17.34
N PRO A 102 3.65 -8.28 18.03
CA PRO A 102 4.91 -7.61 18.35
C PRO A 102 5.70 -7.26 17.08
N GLN A 103 6.60 -6.28 17.18
CA GLN A 103 7.35 -5.76 16.03
C GLN A 103 8.16 -6.84 15.30
N ASN A 104 8.73 -7.80 16.04
CA ASN A 104 9.58 -8.87 15.50
C ASN A 104 8.80 -10.14 15.12
N SER A 105 7.46 -10.07 15.12
CA SER A 105 6.63 -11.18 14.66
C SER A 105 6.82 -11.47 13.17
N LYS A 106 6.63 -12.74 12.81
CA LYS A 106 6.51 -13.22 11.42
C LYS A 106 5.13 -12.85 10.84
N ALA A 107 4.83 -11.56 10.79
CA ALA A 107 3.52 -11.05 10.37
C ALA A 107 3.08 -11.49 8.97
N LYS A 108 4.02 -11.90 8.10
CA LYS A 108 3.74 -12.43 6.76
C LYS A 108 2.90 -13.71 6.80
N GLU A 109 3.03 -14.54 7.83
CA GLU A 109 2.24 -15.76 8.03
C GLU A 109 0.74 -15.48 8.27
N PHE A 110 0.37 -14.22 8.55
CA PHE A 110 -1.02 -13.82 8.80
C PHE A 110 -1.73 -13.32 7.54
N TYR A 111 -1.10 -13.33 6.37
CA TYR A 111 -1.75 -12.98 5.10
C TYR A 111 -2.91 -13.94 4.79
N ASP A 112 -2.68 -15.25 4.94
CA ASP A 112 -3.71 -16.28 4.68
C ASP A 112 -4.90 -16.11 5.62
N LYS A 113 -4.62 -15.89 6.92
CA LYS A 113 -5.67 -15.63 7.92
C LYS A 113 -6.45 -14.34 7.63
N ALA A 114 -5.80 -13.35 7.02
CA ALA A 114 -6.45 -12.12 6.61
C ALA A 114 -7.14 -12.23 5.26
N GLU A 115 -7.03 -13.34 4.52
CA GLU A 115 -7.51 -13.50 3.14
C GLU A 115 -6.97 -12.38 2.24
N ILE A 116 -5.65 -12.22 2.25
CA ILE A 116 -4.95 -11.19 1.49
C ILE A 116 -3.83 -11.87 0.71
N GLU A 117 -3.89 -11.80 -0.60
CA GLU A 117 -2.89 -12.41 -1.49
C GLU A 117 -1.56 -11.63 -1.43
N ASN A 118 -0.44 -12.34 -1.36
CA ASN A 118 0.88 -11.72 -1.32
C ASN A 118 1.48 -11.57 -2.74
N PHE A 119 1.17 -10.46 -3.40
CA PHE A 119 1.67 -10.12 -4.75
C PHE A 119 2.89 -9.19 -4.77
N LEU A 120 3.35 -8.76 -3.58
CA LEU A 120 4.56 -7.97 -3.40
C LEU A 120 5.72 -8.86 -2.92
#